data_AF-A0A953W3B4-F1
#
_entry.id   AF-A0A953W3B4-F1
#
_cell.length_a   1.000
_cell.length_b   1.000
_cell.length_c   1.000
_cell.angle_alpha   90.00
_cell.angle_beta   90.00
_cell.angle_gamma   90.00
#
_symmetry.space_group_name_H-M   'P 1'
#
loop_
_entity.id
_entity.type
_entity.pdbx_description
1 polymer ?
#
loop_
_entity_poly.entity_id
_entity_poly.type
_entity_poly.pdbx_seq_one_letter_code
_entity_poly.pdbx_strand_id
1 'polypeptide(L)'
;MARAAKTKKADPVREAAVDYFSSRSHNAWRKLLLETNPEQRGQPRMRLRGGVMVDINKPWASLDPRAKADNKRAAYDAFDAVRRFPEDREAASEYVHKRWIARNKNDKSQPKALFKPYARLPEVEKDKDRAHVDRMKAALRAVGPKKKAARKPVTKSVRVDAKSWARLEKAAKQLSETLGRRITPQALLIAGAEAVATAAKAVAKAKKS
;
A
#
# COMPACT_ATOMS: atom_id res chain seq x y z
N MET A 1 4.88 -38.30 26.96
CA MET A 1 3.96 -37.85 25.87
C MET A 1 4.48 -36.55 25.27
N ALA A 2 5.01 -36.59 24.05
CA ALA A 2 5.51 -35.40 23.36
C ALA A 2 4.35 -34.69 22.63
N ARG A 3 4.08 -33.44 22.98
CA ARG A 3 3.11 -32.60 22.24
C ARG A 3 3.72 -32.27 20.87
N ALA A 4 3.08 -32.74 19.81
CA ALA A 4 3.40 -32.36 18.44
C ALA A 4 3.32 -30.83 18.30
N ALA A 5 4.43 -30.19 17.92
CA ALA A 5 4.47 -28.77 17.64
C ALA A 5 3.57 -28.49 16.43
N LYS A 6 2.50 -27.70 16.63
CA LYS A 6 1.65 -27.19 15.55
C LYS A 6 2.55 -26.48 14.53
N THR A 7 2.68 -27.04 13.34
CA THR A 7 3.35 -26.42 12.20
C THR A 7 2.70 -25.05 11.97
N LYS A 8 3.45 -23.96 12.16
CA LYS A 8 3.01 -22.61 11.81
C LYS A 8 2.62 -22.63 10.33
N LYS A 9 1.34 -22.43 10.01
CA LYS A 9 0.89 -22.23 8.63
C LYS A 9 1.77 -21.12 8.02
N ALA A 10 2.35 -21.40 6.85
CA ALA A 10 3.08 -20.41 6.10
C ALA A 10 2.17 -19.19 5.85
N ASP A 11 2.67 -17.99 6.14
CA ASP A 11 1.89 -16.79 5.93
C ASP A 11 1.60 -16.63 4.42
N PRO A 12 0.32 -16.56 4.02
CA PRO A 12 -0.07 -16.68 2.63
C PRO A 12 0.44 -15.53 1.75
N VAL A 13 0.84 -14.40 2.34
CA VAL A 13 1.37 -13.25 1.58
C VAL A 13 2.89 -13.14 1.65
N ARG A 14 3.57 -13.99 2.42
CA ARG A 14 5.02 -13.88 2.67
C ARG A 14 5.84 -13.92 1.38
N GLU A 15 5.65 -14.97 0.59
CA GLU A 15 6.45 -15.17 -0.64
C GLU A 15 6.19 -14.08 -1.67
N ALA A 16 4.93 -13.67 -1.84
CA ALA A 16 4.57 -12.60 -2.74
C ALA A 16 5.19 -11.25 -2.29
N ALA A 17 5.13 -10.93 -0.99
CA ALA A 17 5.70 -9.70 -0.45
C ALA A 17 7.24 -9.70 -0.57
N VAL A 18 7.87 -10.85 -0.31
CA VAL A 18 9.31 -11.04 -0.46
C VAL A 18 9.75 -10.85 -1.90
N ASP A 19 9.07 -11.48 -2.87
CA ASP A 19 9.43 -11.34 -4.28
C ASP A 19 9.21 -9.91 -4.80
N TYR A 20 8.09 -9.28 -4.40
CA TYR A 20 7.81 -7.88 -4.71
C TYR A 20 8.87 -6.95 -4.13
N PHE A 21 9.24 -7.14 -2.86
CA PHE A 21 10.28 -6.37 -2.20
C PHE A 21 11.63 -6.52 -2.91
N SER A 22 12.06 -7.76 -3.15
CA SER A 22 13.39 -8.05 -3.69
C SER A 22 13.55 -7.51 -5.11
N SER A 23 12.54 -7.70 -5.95
CA SER A 23 12.55 -7.22 -7.33
C SER A 23 12.65 -5.70 -7.43
N ARG A 24 11.84 -4.98 -6.64
CA ARG A 24 11.83 -3.52 -6.61
C ARG A 24 13.12 -2.96 -6.01
N SER A 25 13.62 -3.56 -4.94
CA SER A 25 14.86 -3.11 -4.28
C SER A 25 16.07 -3.30 -5.20
N HIS A 26 16.20 -4.46 -5.85
CA HIS A 26 17.27 -4.74 -6.80
C HIS A 26 17.25 -3.79 -7.99
N ASN A 27 16.08 -3.61 -8.62
CA ASN A 27 15.97 -2.71 -9.78
C ASN A 27 16.21 -1.25 -9.39
N ALA A 28 15.80 -0.81 -8.20
CA ALA A 28 16.09 0.53 -7.70
C ALA A 28 17.59 0.74 -7.45
N TRP A 29 18.26 -0.24 -6.83
CA TRP A 29 19.72 -0.22 -6.69
C TRP A 29 20.41 -0.15 -8.06
N ARG A 30 19.98 -0.98 -9.02
CA ARG A 30 20.56 -0.99 -10.37
C ARG A 30 20.34 0.34 -11.08
N LYS A 31 19.14 0.93 -10.97
CA LYS A 31 18.85 2.24 -11.55
C LYS A 31 19.82 3.30 -10.99
N LEU A 32 19.93 3.39 -9.66
CA LEU A 32 20.83 4.34 -9.01
C LEU A 32 22.30 4.09 -9.39
N LEU A 33 22.73 2.83 -9.45
CA LEU A 33 24.07 2.47 -9.91
C LEU A 33 24.37 3.06 -11.29
N LEU A 34 23.45 2.89 -12.25
CA LEU A 34 23.64 3.34 -13.64
C LEU A 34 23.46 4.85 -13.82
N GLU A 35 22.79 5.53 -12.89
CA GLU A 35 22.69 7.00 -12.84
C GLU A 35 23.98 7.62 -12.28
N THR A 36 24.53 7.00 -11.23
CA THR A 36 25.74 7.50 -10.54
C THR A 36 27.04 7.04 -11.20
N ASN A 37 27.01 5.93 -11.95
CA ASN A 37 28.15 5.30 -12.61
C ASN A 37 27.74 4.94 -14.05
N PRO A 38 27.57 5.94 -14.94
CA PRO A 38 27.07 5.70 -16.30
C PRO A 38 27.95 4.76 -17.12
N GLU A 39 29.26 4.71 -16.84
CA GLU A 39 30.23 3.82 -17.47
C GLU A 39 30.00 2.33 -17.17
N GLN A 40 29.28 2.01 -16.08
CA GLN A 40 28.87 0.63 -15.78
C GLN A 40 27.66 0.18 -16.62
N ARG A 41 27.11 1.03 -17.48
CA ARG A 41 26.00 0.65 -18.37
C ARG A 41 26.47 -0.37 -19.39
N GLY A 42 25.78 -1.52 -19.42
CA GLY A 42 26.14 -2.64 -20.31
C GLY A 42 27.33 -3.47 -19.83
N GLN A 43 28.03 -3.06 -18.77
CA GLN A 43 29.17 -3.79 -18.22
C GLN A 43 28.73 -4.78 -17.15
N PRO A 44 29.26 -6.02 -17.14
CA PRO A 44 28.96 -6.97 -16.09
C PRO A 44 29.57 -6.52 -14.76
N ARG A 45 28.83 -6.69 -13.67
CA ARG A 45 29.33 -6.50 -12.31
C ARG A 45 29.40 -7.85 -11.62
N MET A 46 30.55 -8.51 -11.71
CA MET A 46 30.70 -9.88 -11.22
C MET A 46 30.86 -9.90 -9.69
N ARG A 47 30.06 -10.73 -9.02
CA ARG A 47 30.14 -10.98 -7.57
C ARG A 47 30.05 -12.48 -7.27
N LEU A 48 30.89 -12.95 -6.36
CA LEU A 48 30.90 -14.35 -5.93
C LEU A 48 29.64 -14.67 -5.13
N ARG A 49 28.89 -15.70 -5.55
CA ARG A 49 27.64 -16.16 -4.92
C ARG A 49 27.57 -17.68 -4.97
N GLY A 50 27.61 -18.32 -3.80
CA GLY A 50 27.58 -19.78 -3.71
C GLY A 50 28.71 -20.46 -4.50
N GLY A 51 29.92 -19.88 -4.47
CA GLY A 51 31.10 -20.38 -5.19
C GLY A 51 31.18 -20.00 -6.68
N VAL A 52 30.16 -19.33 -7.24
CA VAL A 52 30.12 -18.97 -8.66
C VAL A 52 30.14 -17.45 -8.83
N MET A 53 30.92 -16.94 -9.79
CA MET A 53 30.90 -15.53 -10.15
C MET A 53 29.64 -15.22 -10.96
N VAL A 54 28.82 -14.31 -10.45
CA VAL A 54 27.52 -13.94 -11.03
C VAL A 54 27.51 -12.46 -11.39
N ASP A 55 27.03 -12.14 -12.59
CA ASP A 55 26.76 -10.76 -12.98
C ASP A 55 25.51 -10.24 -12.25
N ILE A 56 25.71 -9.29 -11.34
CA ILE A 56 24.62 -8.66 -10.58
C ILE A 56 24.07 -7.41 -11.27
N ASN A 57 24.66 -6.93 -12.38
CA ASN A 57 24.18 -5.77 -13.12
C ASN A 57 23.09 -6.12 -14.16
N LYS A 58 22.26 -7.12 -13.86
CA LYS A 58 21.12 -7.51 -14.68
C LYS A 58 19.80 -7.05 -14.09
N PRO A 59 18.78 -6.73 -14.91
CA PRO A 59 17.41 -6.54 -14.42
C PRO A 59 16.94 -7.76 -13.62
N TRP A 60 16.05 -7.55 -12.63
CA TRP A 60 15.55 -8.64 -11.78
C TRP A 60 15.05 -9.86 -12.58
N ALA A 61 14.35 -9.64 -13.69
CA ALA A 61 13.81 -10.72 -14.52
C ALA A 61 14.90 -11.73 -14.94
N SER A 62 16.06 -11.22 -15.39
CA SER A 62 17.20 -12.02 -15.89
C SER A 62 18.35 -12.18 -14.89
N LEU A 63 18.15 -11.76 -13.63
CA LEU A 63 19.14 -11.94 -12.57
C LEU A 63 19.25 -13.41 -12.18
N ASP A 64 20.49 -13.88 -11.96
CA ASP A 64 20.78 -15.23 -11.52
C ASP A 64 20.05 -15.59 -10.21
N PRO A 65 19.49 -16.80 -10.08
CA PRO A 65 18.77 -17.23 -8.88
C PRO A 65 19.56 -17.10 -7.57
N ARG A 66 20.89 -17.27 -7.58
CA ARG A 66 21.73 -17.13 -6.38
C ARG A 66 21.80 -15.66 -5.93
N ALA A 67 21.92 -14.73 -6.88
CA ALA A 67 21.85 -13.30 -6.58
C ALA A 67 20.43 -12.87 -6.15
N LYS A 68 19.38 -13.48 -6.72
CA LYS A 68 18.00 -13.30 -6.22
C LYS A 68 17.86 -13.79 -4.78
N ALA A 69 18.44 -14.95 -4.44
CA ALA A 69 18.34 -15.54 -3.11
C ALA A 69 18.92 -14.62 -2.03
N ASP A 70 20.03 -13.95 -2.29
CA ASP A 70 20.61 -12.95 -1.38
C ASP A 70 19.64 -11.79 -1.08
N ASN A 71 19.03 -11.24 -2.13
CA ASN A 71 18.02 -10.18 -2.00
C ASN A 71 16.76 -10.69 -1.26
N LYS A 72 16.38 -11.95 -1.47
CA LYS A 72 15.26 -12.58 -0.76
C LYS A 72 15.56 -12.78 0.72
N ARG A 73 16.80 -13.14 1.10
CA ARG A 73 17.19 -13.23 2.53
C ARG A 73 16.98 -11.91 3.25
N ALA A 74 17.42 -10.80 2.67
CA ALA A 74 17.17 -9.47 3.24
C ALA A 74 15.67 -9.13 3.32
N ALA A 75 14.89 -9.53 2.31
CA ALA A 75 13.44 -9.35 2.30
C ALA A 75 12.73 -10.17 3.39
N TYR A 76 13.14 -11.42 3.63
CA TYR A 76 12.59 -12.23 4.71
C TYR A 76 12.83 -11.57 6.07
N ASP A 77 14.03 -11.05 6.30
CA ASP A 77 14.33 -10.35 7.55
C ASP A 77 13.50 -9.07 7.72
N ALA A 78 13.25 -8.32 6.64
CA ALA A 78 12.35 -7.17 6.66
C ALA A 78 10.89 -7.57 6.89
N PHE A 79 10.43 -8.68 6.31
CA PHE A 79 9.09 -9.22 6.56
C PHE A 79 8.92 -9.59 8.03
N ASP A 80 9.87 -10.34 8.58
CA ASP A 80 9.86 -10.75 9.99
C ASP A 80 9.90 -9.52 10.92
N ALA A 81 10.68 -8.48 10.57
CA ALA A 81 10.73 -7.22 11.28
C ALA A 81 9.35 -6.54 11.34
N VAL A 82 8.71 -6.32 10.19
CA VAL A 82 7.40 -5.65 10.10
C VAL A 82 6.31 -6.46 10.81
N ARG A 83 6.40 -7.80 10.81
CA ARG A 83 5.44 -8.64 11.54
C ARG A 83 5.62 -8.57 13.04
N ARG A 84 6.86 -8.44 13.51
CA ARG A 84 7.16 -8.34 14.93
C ARG A 84 6.88 -6.95 15.49
N PHE A 85 7.09 -5.91 14.68
CA PHE A 85 6.96 -4.51 15.07
C PHE A 85 6.09 -3.76 14.04
N PRO A 86 4.77 -4.04 14.00
CA PRO A 86 3.90 -3.48 12.97
C PRO A 86 3.83 -1.96 13.01
N GLU A 87 3.77 -1.38 14.21
CA GLU A 87 3.61 0.07 14.43
C GLU A 87 4.91 0.78 14.82
N ASP A 88 5.96 0.04 15.18
CA ASP A 88 7.25 0.62 15.58
C ASP A 88 8.30 0.47 14.48
N ARG A 89 8.50 1.55 13.73
CA ARG A 89 9.47 1.60 12.61
C ARG A 89 10.91 1.47 13.09
N GLU A 90 11.26 2.04 14.24
CA GLU A 90 12.65 2.03 14.72
C GLU A 90 13.02 0.66 15.28
N ALA A 91 12.14 0.01 16.04
CA ALA A 91 12.36 -1.36 16.50
C ALA A 91 12.43 -2.36 15.32
N ALA A 92 11.59 -2.17 14.29
CA ALA A 92 11.69 -2.94 13.05
C ALA A 92 13.05 -2.73 12.36
N SER A 93 13.53 -1.48 12.27
CA SER A 93 14.78 -1.13 11.61
C SER A 93 15.99 -1.69 12.37
N GLU A 94 16.00 -1.58 13.70
CA GLU A 94 17.02 -2.21 14.55
C GLU A 94 17.05 -3.73 14.35
N TYR A 95 15.89 -4.38 14.22
CA TYR A 95 15.83 -5.81 13.95
C TYR A 95 16.43 -6.16 12.59
N VAL A 96 16.11 -5.40 11.54
CA VAL A 96 16.73 -5.55 10.22
C VAL A 96 18.25 -5.42 10.30
N HIS A 97 18.76 -4.42 11.03
CA HIS A 97 20.19 -4.20 11.22
C HIS A 97 20.87 -5.38 11.94
N LYS A 98 20.28 -5.87 13.04
CA LYS A 98 20.79 -7.06 13.76
C LYS A 98 20.87 -8.28 12.86
N ARG A 99 19.85 -8.49 12.01
CA ARG A 99 19.86 -9.57 11.02
C ARG A 99 20.93 -9.34 9.96
N TRP A 100 21.11 -8.11 9.49
CA TRP A 100 22.17 -7.77 8.53
C TRP A 100 23.55 -8.06 9.10
N ILE A 101 23.84 -7.65 10.33
CA ILE A 101 25.08 -7.99 11.03
C ILE A 101 25.28 -9.50 11.09
N ALA A 102 24.25 -10.26 11.50
CA ALA A 102 24.35 -11.70 11.63
C ALA A 102 24.74 -12.40 10.31
N ARG A 103 24.23 -11.89 9.17
CA ARG A 103 24.55 -12.42 7.83
C ARG A 103 25.93 -11.99 7.33
N ASN A 104 26.40 -10.81 7.73
CA ASN A 104 27.55 -10.15 7.08
C ASN A 104 28.79 -10.01 7.98
N LYS A 105 28.75 -10.39 9.26
CA LYS A 105 29.87 -10.20 10.21
C LYS A 105 31.22 -10.78 9.78
N ASN A 106 31.20 -11.79 8.89
CA ASN A 106 32.41 -12.43 8.37
C ASN A 106 32.78 -11.95 6.95
N ASP A 107 31.99 -11.06 6.34
CA ASP A 107 32.26 -10.51 5.02
C ASP A 107 33.30 -9.39 5.12
N LYS A 108 34.52 -9.69 4.66
CA LYS A 108 35.67 -8.76 4.69
C LYS A 108 35.46 -7.52 3.81
N SER A 109 34.50 -7.55 2.88
CA SER A 109 34.19 -6.40 2.02
C SER A 109 33.29 -5.36 2.68
N GLN A 110 32.73 -5.67 3.87
CA GLN A 110 31.84 -4.76 4.58
C GLN A 110 32.61 -3.82 5.52
N PRO A 111 32.25 -2.52 5.58
CA PRO A 111 32.89 -1.60 6.50
C PRO A 111 32.67 -2.01 7.97
N LYS A 112 33.76 -2.24 8.71
CA LYS A 112 33.71 -2.66 10.13
C LYS A 112 32.92 -1.69 11.02
N ALA A 113 32.89 -0.41 10.67
CA ALA A 113 32.17 0.63 11.39
C ALA A 113 30.64 0.42 11.43
N LEU A 114 30.08 -0.35 10.48
CA LEU A 114 28.64 -0.64 10.40
C LEU A 114 28.21 -1.74 11.37
N PHE A 115 29.13 -2.54 11.92
CA PHE A 115 28.82 -3.64 12.86
C PHE A 115 28.59 -3.15 14.31
N LYS A 116 28.19 -1.89 14.48
CA LYS A 116 27.83 -1.30 15.78
C LYS A 116 26.33 -1.49 16.05
N PRO A 117 25.90 -1.39 17.32
CA PRO A 117 24.47 -1.33 17.64
C PRO A 117 23.76 -0.22 16.86
N TYR A 118 22.52 -0.48 16.42
CA TYR A 118 21.72 0.43 15.59
C TYR A 118 21.66 1.86 16.16
N ALA A 119 21.46 2.00 17.47
CA ALA A 119 21.40 3.30 18.14
C ALA A 119 22.68 4.14 17.96
N ARG A 120 23.83 3.51 17.69
CA ARG A 120 25.14 4.17 17.50
C ARG A 120 25.50 4.40 16.03
N LEU A 121 24.60 4.07 15.10
CA LEU A 121 24.80 4.38 13.69
C LEU A 121 24.52 5.85 13.40
N PRO A 122 25.22 6.46 12.42
CA PRO A 122 24.79 7.71 11.82
C PRO A 122 23.38 7.59 11.23
N GLU A 123 22.61 8.68 11.24
CA GLU A 123 21.23 8.67 10.71
C GLU A 123 21.14 8.21 9.25
N VAL A 124 22.12 8.57 8.42
CA VAL A 124 22.18 8.12 7.02
C VAL A 124 22.29 6.60 6.86
N GLU A 125 22.93 5.91 7.81
CA GLU A 125 23.00 4.45 7.81
C GLU A 125 21.71 3.83 8.34
N LYS A 126 21.10 4.42 9.38
CA LYS A 126 19.77 4.02 9.87
C LYS A 126 18.69 4.13 8.80
N ASP A 127 18.75 5.17 7.97
CA ASP A 127 17.81 5.38 6.87
C ASP A 127 17.78 4.22 5.86
N LYS A 128 18.87 3.46 5.74
CA LYS A 128 18.91 2.26 4.89
C LYS A 128 18.09 1.12 5.49
N ASP A 129 18.14 0.92 6.81
CA ASP A 129 17.33 -0.08 7.51
C ASP A 129 15.86 0.32 7.53
N ARG A 130 15.58 1.60 7.82
CA ARG A 130 14.24 2.19 7.73
C ARG A 130 13.63 2.01 6.34
N ALA A 131 14.42 2.23 5.28
CA ALA A 131 13.97 2.00 3.92
C ALA A 131 13.60 0.53 3.65
N HIS A 132 14.25 -0.45 4.29
CA HIS A 132 13.83 -1.86 4.20
C HIS A 132 12.45 -2.06 4.85
N VAL A 133 12.22 -1.50 6.02
CA VAL A 133 10.92 -1.56 6.71
C VAL A 133 9.83 -0.94 5.84
N ASP A 134 10.05 0.27 5.32
CA ASP A 134 9.06 1.01 4.53
C ASP A 134 8.73 0.30 3.21
N ARG A 135 9.75 -0.23 2.52
CA ARG A 135 9.55 -1.01 1.29
C ARG A 135 8.80 -2.31 1.56
N MET A 136 9.03 -2.97 2.69
CA MET A 136 8.30 -4.18 3.03
C MET A 136 6.83 -3.87 3.40
N LYS A 137 6.58 -2.80 4.16
CA LYS A 137 5.20 -2.31 4.37
C LYS A 137 4.51 -2.00 3.04
N ALA A 138 5.22 -1.39 2.09
CA ALA A 138 4.68 -1.15 0.75
C ALA A 138 4.41 -2.45 -0.04
N ALA A 139 5.30 -3.44 0.06
CA ALA A 139 5.12 -4.75 -0.56
C ALA A 139 3.86 -5.45 -0.02
N LEU A 140 3.69 -5.49 1.31
CA LEU A 140 2.52 -6.05 1.96
C LEU A 140 1.21 -5.38 1.52
N ARG A 141 1.21 -4.06 1.32
CA ARG A 141 0.05 -3.33 0.76
C ARG A 141 -0.22 -3.70 -0.70
N ALA A 142 0.83 -3.92 -1.50
CA ALA A 142 0.70 -4.24 -2.91
C ALA A 142 0.19 -5.67 -3.16
N VAL A 143 0.63 -6.64 -2.34
CA VAL A 143 0.25 -8.06 -2.48
C VAL A 143 -0.92 -8.47 -1.59
N GLY A 144 -1.25 -7.65 -0.59
CA GLY A 144 -2.37 -7.90 0.30
C GLY A 144 -3.72 -7.82 -0.42
N PRO A 145 -4.78 -8.36 0.20
CA PRO A 145 -6.13 -8.25 -0.36
C PRO A 145 -6.47 -6.77 -0.54
N LYS A 146 -6.69 -6.35 -1.79
CA LYS A 146 -7.20 -5.00 -2.08
C LYS A 146 -8.53 -4.86 -1.34
N LYS A 147 -8.58 -4.00 -0.32
CA LYS A 147 -9.88 -3.55 0.22
C LYS A 147 -10.67 -3.06 -0.99
N LYS A 148 -11.77 -3.76 -1.34
CA LYS A 148 -12.70 -3.26 -2.36
C LYS A 148 -13.02 -1.84 -1.94
N ALA A 149 -12.68 -0.86 -2.78
CA ALA A 149 -13.08 0.51 -2.54
C ALA A 149 -14.57 0.46 -2.20
N ALA A 150 -14.95 1.02 -1.04
CA ALA A 150 -16.35 1.11 -0.67
C ALA A 150 -17.07 1.69 -1.89
N ARG A 151 -17.98 0.91 -2.50
CA ARG A 151 -18.80 1.39 -3.61
C ARG A 151 -19.47 2.64 -3.07
N LYS A 152 -19.10 3.81 -3.60
CA LYS A 152 -19.83 5.05 -3.30
C LYS A 152 -21.31 4.73 -3.56
N PRO A 153 -22.22 5.03 -2.62
CA PRO A 153 -23.63 4.77 -2.86
C PRO A 153 -24.00 5.43 -4.19
N VAL A 154 -24.57 4.64 -5.10
CA VAL A 154 -25.07 5.12 -6.39
C VAL A 154 -26.26 6.00 -6.05
N THR A 155 -26.03 7.30 -5.82
CA THR A 155 -27.10 8.28 -5.80
C THR A 155 -27.59 8.40 -7.23
N LYS A 156 -28.82 7.92 -7.49
CA LYS A 156 -29.51 8.21 -8.75
C LYS A 156 -29.73 9.72 -8.79
N SER A 157 -28.98 10.42 -9.62
CA SER A 157 -29.16 11.85 -9.82
C SER A 157 -30.42 12.05 -10.66
N VAL A 158 -31.38 12.82 -10.13
CA VAL A 158 -32.52 13.30 -10.90
C VAL A 158 -32.08 14.58 -11.60
N ARG A 159 -32.10 14.59 -12.93
CA ARG A 159 -31.86 15.81 -13.71
C ARG A 159 -33.18 16.56 -13.84
N VAL A 160 -33.20 17.82 -13.39
CA VAL A 160 -34.31 18.75 -13.61
C VAL A 160 -33.89 19.70 -14.73
N ASP A 161 -34.71 19.85 -15.76
CA ASP A 161 -34.43 20.79 -16.84
C ASP A 161 -34.59 22.25 -16.37
N ALA A 162 -33.96 23.18 -17.10
CA ALA A 162 -33.93 24.59 -16.73
C ALA A 162 -35.33 25.22 -16.61
N LYS A 163 -36.30 24.79 -17.43
CA LYS A 163 -37.66 25.34 -17.42
C LYS A 163 -38.43 24.86 -16.19
N SER A 164 -38.27 23.59 -15.82
CA SER A 164 -38.81 23.03 -14.59
C SER A 164 -38.18 23.67 -13.35
N TRP A 165 -36.87 23.95 -13.39
CA TRP A 165 -36.18 24.66 -12.30
C TRP A 165 -36.67 26.10 -12.12
N ALA A 166 -36.84 26.86 -13.20
CA ALA A 166 -37.36 28.22 -13.13
C ALA A 166 -38.80 28.29 -12.56
N ARG A 167 -39.63 27.30 -12.88
CA ARG A 167 -40.98 27.18 -12.28
C ARG A 167 -40.92 26.92 -10.78
N LEU A 168 -40.00 26.06 -10.35
CA LEU A 168 -39.78 25.72 -8.95
C LEU A 168 -39.25 26.94 -8.16
N GLU A 169 -38.38 27.75 -8.75
CA GLU A 169 -37.91 29.02 -8.17
C GLU A 169 -39.05 30.01 -7.97
N LYS A 170 -39.91 30.18 -8.99
CA LYS A 170 -41.10 31.03 -8.86
C LYS A 170 -42.04 30.56 -7.75
N ALA A 171 -42.30 29.25 -7.68
CA ALA A 171 -43.16 28.67 -6.66
C ALA A 171 -42.57 28.80 -5.26
N ALA A 172 -41.26 28.58 -5.10
CA ALA A 172 -40.55 28.75 -3.83
C ALA A 172 -40.58 30.20 -3.36
N LYS A 173 -40.44 31.18 -4.27
CA LYS A 173 -40.56 32.60 -3.96
C LYS A 173 -41.96 32.96 -3.45
N GLN A 174 -43.00 32.56 -4.19
CA GLN A 174 -44.39 32.82 -3.81
C GLN A 174 -44.72 32.20 -2.44
N LEU A 175 -44.31 30.95 -2.22
CA LEU A 175 -44.54 30.27 -0.95
C LEU A 175 -43.76 30.92 0.20
N SER A 176 -42.56 31.46 -0.07
CA SER A 176 -41.79 32.18 0.94
C SER A 176 -42.48 33.47 1.38
N GLU A 177 -43.05 34.21 0.41
CA GLU A 177 -43.80 35.45 0.65
C GLU A 177 -45.06 35.16 1.48
N THR A 178 -45.80 34.11 1.14
CA THR A 178 -47.02 33.73 1.87
C THR A 178 -46.74 33.25 3.30
N LEU A 179 -45.66 32.49 3.51
CA LEU A 179 -45.35 31.89 4.82
C LEU A 179 -44.49 32.80 5.71
N GLY A 180 -44.05 33.96 5.23
CA GLY A 180 -43.16 34.86 5.97
C GLY A 180 -41.79 34.25 6.31
N ARG A 181 -41.40 33.15 5.63
CA ARG A 181 -40.12 32.46 5.86
C ARG A 181 -39.54 31.98 4.54
N ARG A 182 -38.21 31.97 4.44
CA ARG A 182 -37.52 31.57 3.22
C ARG A 182 -37.68 30.06 2.95
N ILE A 183 -38.27 29.73 1.81
CA ILE A 183 -38.32 28.39 1.22
C ILE A 183 -37.39 28.34 0.01
N THR A 184 -36.52 27.34 -0.04
CA THR A 184 -35.63 27.13 -1.20
C THR A 184 -36.30 26.24 -2.24
N PRO A 185 -35.96 26.38 -3.53
CA PRO A 185 -36.43 25.47 -4.58
C PRO A 185 -36.13 24.01 -4.25
N GLN A 186 -34.94 23.72 -3.71
CA GLN A 186 -34.52 22.38 -3.29
C GLN A 186 -35.45 21.80 -2.21
N ALA A 187 -35.78 22.58 -1.18
CA ALA A 187 -36.65 22.13 -0.10
C ALA A 187 -38.08 21.85 -0.62
N LEU A 188 -38.56 22.70 -1.54
CA LEU A 188 -39.87 22.52 -2.16
C LEU A 188 -39.92 21.26 -3.03
N LEU A 189 -38.87 20.97 -3.80
CA LEU A 189 -38.76 19.76 -4.62
C LEU A 189 -38.75 18.48 -3.77
N ILE A 190 -37.99 18.48 -2.68
CA ILE A 190 -37.91 17.33 -1.76
C ILE A 190 -39.28 17.06 -1.13
N ALA A 191 -39.91 18.09 -0.56
CA ALA A 191 -41.23 17.95 0.07
C ALA A 191 -42.30 17.49 -0.94
N GLY A 192 -42.26 18.01 -2.17
CA GLY A 192 -43.14 17.56 -3.25
C GLY A 192 -42.94 16.08 -3.62
N ALA A 193 -41.69 15.64 -3.74
CA ALA A 193 -41.37 14.25 -4.03
C ALA A 193 -41.83 13.30 -2.92
N GLU A 194 -41.66 13.70 -1.66
CA GLU A 194 -42.13 12.96 -0.48
C GLU A 194 -43.67 12.87 -0.44
N ALA A 195 -44.37 13.96 -0.74
CA ALA A 195 -45.83 13.99 -0.80
C ALA A 195 -46.36 13.05 -1.90
N VAL A 196 -45.77 13.09 -3.11
CA VAL A 196 -46.13 12.20 -4.22
C VAL A 196 -45.86 10.74 -3.87
N ALA A 197 -44.72 10.43 -3.26
CA ALA A 197 -44.38 9.07 -2.84
C ALA A 197 -45.36 8.55 -1.78
N THR A 198 -45.80 9.40 -0.87
CA THR A 198 -46.77 9.06 0.18
C THR A 198 -48.16 8.81 -0.42
N ALA A 199 -48.62 9.68 -1.32
CA ALA A 199 -49.88 9.50 -2.04
C ALA A 199 -49.88 8.22 -2.88
N ALA A 200 -48.80 7.94 -3.61
CA ALA A 200 -48.66 6.73 -4.42
C ALA A 200 -48.74 5.45 -3.56
N LYS A 201 -48.14 5.45 -2.36
CA LYS A 201 -48.24 4.33 -1.40
C LYS A 201 -49.67 4.16 -0.89
N ALA A 202 -50.38 5.25 -0.58
CA ALA A 202 -51.76 5.20 -0.11
C ALA A 202 -52.70 4.61 -1.19
N VAL A 203 -52.57 5.05 -2.45
CA VAL A 203 -53.35 4.54 -3.58
C VAL A 203 -53.07 3.06 -3.84
N ALA A 204 -51.80 2.65 -3.78
CA ALA A 204 -51.42 1.24 -3.95
C ALA A 204 -51.96 0.34 -2.84
N LYS A 205 -52.13 0.86 -1.62
CA LYS A 205 -52.74 0.13 -0.49
C LYS A 205 -54.26 -0.02 -0.69
N ALA A 206 -54.93 1.02 -1.16
CA ALA A 206 -56.37 1.02 -1.41
C ALA A 206 -56.80 0.07 -2.55
N LYS A 207 -55.97 -0.13 -3.58
CA LYS A 207 -56.24 -1.09 -4.68
C LYS A 207 -56.04 -2.57 -4.31
N LYS A 208 -55.44 -2.85 -3.15
CA LYS A 208 -55.20 -4.21 -2.64
C LYS A 208 -56.20 -4.63 -1.56
N SER A 209 -57.14 -3.73 -1.24
CA SER A 209 -58.23 -3.91 -0.29
C SER A 209 -59.51 -4.11 -1.09
#